data_AF-A0A1G1JS52-F1
#
_entry.id   AF-A0A1G1JS52-F1
#
_cell.length_a   1.000
_cell.length_b   1.000
_cell.length_c   1.000
_cell.angle_alpha   90.00
_cell.angle_beta   90.00
_cell.angle_gamma   90.00
#
_symmetry.space_group_name_H-M   'P 1'
#
loop_
_entity.id
_entity.type
_entity.pdbx_description
1 polymer ?
#
loop_
_entity_poly.entity_id
_entity_poly.type
_entity_poly.pdbx_seq_one_letter_code
_entity_poly.pdbx_strand_id
1 'polypeptide(L)' 'PRDGRFLEEVGFWDPSKNPAVVKVKSERVEHWMKQGAKPSETVRSVLKKAGVKFS' A
#
# COMPACT_ATOMS: atom_id res chain seq x y z
N PRO A 1 -2.29 -5.34 24.09
CA PRO A 1 -3.14 -4.59 23.14
C PRO A 1 -2.51 -4.65 21.74
N ARG A 2 -3.18 -5.34 20.82
CA ARG A 2 -2.65 -5.80 19.52
C ARG A 2 -2.82 -4.76 18.40
N ASP A 3 -2.97 -3.49 18.76
CA ASP A 3 -3.10 -2.39 17.82
C ASP A 3 -1.74 -1.73 17.67
N GLY A 4 -0.91 -2.33 16.81
CA GLY A 4 0.30 -1.68 16.35
C GLY A 4 -0.05 -0.29 15.83
N ARG A 5 0.54 0.76 16.41
CA ARG A 5 0.33 2.13 15.94
C ARG A 5 0.81 2.22 14.49
N PHE A 6 -0.13 2.39 13.57
CA PHE A 6 0.17 2.74 12.20
C PHE A 6 0.47 4.25 12.14
N LEU A 7 1.52 4.65 11.41
CA LEU A 7 1.81 6.07 11.16
C LEU A 7 0.72 6.70 10.30
N GLU A 8 0.32 5.98 9.23
CA GLU A 8 -0.69 6.44 8.30
C GLU A 8 -1.24 5.28 7.44
N GLU A 9 -2.53 5.32 7.14
CA GLU A 9 -3.14 4.47 6.12
C GLU A 9 -3.02 5.13 4.73
N VAL A 10 -2.13 4.56 3.90
CA VAL A 10 -1.85 5.02 2.53
C VAL A 10 -2.68 4.28 1.47
N GLY A 11 -3.47 3.29 1.88
CA GLY A 11 -4.31 2.52 0.99
C GLY A 11 -4.95 1.32 1.65
N PHE A 12 -5.76 0.62 0.86
CA PHE A 12 -6.58 -0.51 1.24
C PHE A 12 -6.63 -1.54 0.10
N TRP A 13 -6.64 -2.81 0.47
CA TRP A 13 -6.77 -3.93 -0.47
C TRP A 13 -7.82 -4.91 0.06
N ASP A 14 -8.86 -5.14 -0.75
CA ASP A 14 -9.90 -6.14 -0.51
C ASP A 14 -9.82 -7.25 -1.55
N PRO A 15 -9.23 -8.41 -1.20
CA PRO A 15 -9.22 -9.59 -2.05
C PRO A 15 -10.56 -10.33 -2.10
N SER A 16 -11.51 -10.02 -1.21
CA SER A 16 -12.80 -10.73 -1.11
C SER A 16 -13.79 -10.26 -2.17
N LYS A 17 -13.54 -9.10 -2.79
CA LYS A 17 -14.33 -8.58 -3.92
C LYS A 17 -13.80 -9.12 -5.24
N ASN A 18 -14.68 -9.32 -6.21
CA ASN A 18 -14.31 -9.75 -7.57
C ASN A 18 -14.89 -8.76 -8.60
N PRO A 19 -14.06 -7.90 -9.23
CA PRO A 19 -12.60 -7.83 -9.14
C PRO A 19 -12.10 -7.29 -7.79
N ALA A 20 -10.89 -7.69 -7.39
CA ALA A 20 -10.27 -7.26 -6.13
C ALA A 20 -10.17 -5.73 -6.09
N VAL A 21 -10.63 -5.12 -4.99
CA VAL A 21 -10.61 -3.67 -4.83
C VAL A 21 -9.25 -3.29 -4.27
N VAL A 22 -8.51 -2.48 -5.03
CA VAL A 22 -7.27 -1.87 -4.54
C VAL A 22 -7.46 -0.36 -4.62
N LYS A 23 -7.38 0.31 -3.46
CA LYS A 23 -7.38 1.77 -3.37
C LYS A 23 -6.09 2.20 -2.71
N VAL A 24 -5.21 2.86 -3.44
CA VAL A 24 -3.95 3.36 -2.91
C VAL A 24 -3.81 4.83 -3.25
N LYS A 25 -3.32 5.61 -2.29
CA LYS A 25 -2.89 7.00 -2.48
C LYS A 25 -1.44 7.00 -2.97
N SER A 26 -1.25 6.92 -4.29
CA SER A 26 0.07 6.84 -4.92
C SER A 26 1.04 7.89 -4.39
N GLU A 27 0.59 9.14 -4.25
CA GLU A 27 1.40 10.26 -3.76
C GLU A 27 1.93 10.03 -2.33
N ARG A 28 1.10 9.45 -1.44
CA ARG A 28 1.52 9.15 -0.07
C ARG A 28 2.46 7.95 -0.05
N VAL A 29 2.19 6.94 -0.86
CA VAL A 29 3.11 5.80 -0.99
C VAL A 29 4.48 6.28 -1.45
N GLU A 30 4.56 7.08 -2.51
CA GLU A 30 5.82 7.65 -2.99
C GLU A 30 6.53 8.50 -1.93
N HIS A 31 5.78 9.30 -1.17
CA HIS A 31 6.33 10.06 -0.05
C HIS A 31 6.98 9.15 0.99
N TRP A 32 6.27 8.13 1.47
CA TRP A 32 6.80 7.22 2.49
C TRP A 32 7.96 6.37 1.95
N MET A 33 7.93 5.97 0.68
CA MET A 33 9.05 5.30 0.03
C MET A 33 10.30 6.18 0.00
N LYS A 34 10.16 7.49 -0.31
CA LYS A 34 11.25 8.48 -0.21
C LYS A 34 11.76 8.68 1.21
N GLN A 35 10.90 8.54 2.22
CA GLN A 35 11.27 8.57 3.63
C GLN A 35 11.94 7.26 4.10
N GLY A 36 12.10 6.26 3.22
CA GLY A 36 12.77 4.98 3.52
C GLY A 36 11.84 3.83 3.90
N ALA A 37 10.52 3.96 3.67
CA ALA A 37 9.59 2.85 3.88
C ALA A 37 9.95 1.66 2.96
N LYS A 38 9.95 0.45 3.54
CA LYS A 38 10.21 -0.79 2.80
C LYS A 38 8.92 -1.62 2.73
N PRO A 39 8.31 -1.78 1.54
CA PRO A 39 7.11 -2.58 1.38
C PRO A 39 7.47 -4.07 1.37
N SER A 40 6.64 -4.87 2.02
CA SER A 40 6.70 -6.33 1.92
C SER A 40 6.34 -6.83 0.52
N GLU A 41 6.67 -8.07 0.18
CA GLU A 41 6.44 -8.65 -1.15
C GLU A 41 4.98 -8.59 -1.60
N THR A 42 4.04 -8.87 -0.68
CA THR A 42 2.60 -8.76 -0.94
C THR A 42 2.20 -7.33 -1.25
N VAL A 43 2.68 -6.36 -0.46
CA VAL A 43 2.39 -4.93 -0.68
C VAL A 43 2.95 -4.46 -2.02
N ARG A 44 4.17 -4.88 -2.40
CA ARG A 44 4.73 -4.58 -3.73
C ARG A 44 3.84 -5.10 -4.86
N SER A 45 3.33 -6.32 -4.73
CA SER A 45 2.43 -6.92 -5.73
C SER A 45 1.10 -6.18 -5.83
N VAL A 46 0.53 -5.78 -4.68
CA VAL A 46 -0.71 -4.98 -4.63
C VAL A 46 -0.51 -3.60 -5.24
N LEU A 47 0.58 -2.90 -4.88
CA LEU A 47 0.92 -1.59 -5.45
C LEU A 47 1.14 -1.66 -6.96
N LYS A 48 1.82 -2.70 -7.44
CA LYS A 48 2.01 -2.94 -8.88
C LYS A 48 0.68 -3.19 -9.60
N LYS A 49 -0.24 -3.97 -9.00
CA LYS A 49 -1.60 -4.18 -9.53
C LYS A 49 -2.42 -2.88 -9.53
N ALA A 50 -2.20 -2.00 -8.56
CA ALA A 50 -2.81 -0.68 -8.49
C ALA A 50 -2.22 0.34 -9.48
N GLY A 51 -1.17 -0.02 -10.24
CA GLY A 51 -0.47 0.89 -11.15
C GLY A 51 0.47 1.88 -10.45
N VAL A 52 0.75 1.70 -9.16
CA VAL A 52 1.66 2.56 -8.42
C VAL A 52 3.09 2.13 -8.67
N LYS A 53 3.85 2.97 -9.37
CA LYS A 53 5.29 2.81 -9.55
C LYS A 53 6.00 3.56 -8.44
N PHE A 54 6.83 2.84 -7.70
CA PHE A 54 7.79 3.40 -6.76
C PHE A 54 9.18 3.04 -7.30
N SER A 55 10.07 4.03 -7.38
CA SER A 55 11.45 3.88 -7.87
C SER A 55 12.45 3.84 -6.72
#